data_AF-A0A975TIC5-F1
#
_entry.id   AF-A0A975TIC5-F1
#
_cell.length_a   1.000
_cell.length_b   1.000
_cell.length_c   1.000
_cell.angle_alpha   90.00
_cell.angle_beta   90.00
_cell.angle_gamma   90.00
#
_symmetry.space_group_name_H-M   'P 1'
#
loop_
_entity.id
_entity.type
_entity.pdbx_description
1 polymer ?
#
loop_
_entity_poly.entity_id
_entity_poly.type
_entity_poly.pdbx_seq_one_letter_code
_entity_poly.pdbx_strand_id
1 'polypeptide(L)'
;MSASSIDEIVRDCLAVRVRLIGRAVTSLYDGALAGHGVTIAQVNLLAALGKAGPCPPSRLGDVLQLERSTVSRNVNLLLNRGWIEALSSDAKGIREIALTRAGQAKVESVMPEWREAQRQAARLLGTTGVGAVQGIAGGMGYAPDA
;
A
#
# COMPACT_ATOMS: atom_id res chain seq x y z
N MET A 1 38.21 10.28 20.84
CA MET A 1 36.82 10.51 21.26
C MET A 1 35.99 9.36 20.74
N SER A 2 35.58 8.41 21.58
CA SER A 2 34.62 7.41 21.13
C SER A 2 33.30 8.13 20.88
N ALA A 3 32.71 7.96 19.69
CA ALA A 3 31.34 8.41 19.46
C ALA A 3 30.47 7.79 20.56
N SER A 4 29.60 8.59 21.19
CA SER A 4 28.59 8.04 22.09
C SER A 4 27.72 7.07 21.29
N SER A 5 27.26 5.97 21.88
CA SER A 5 26.28 5.08 21.23
C SER A 5 25.03 5.87 20.76
N ILE A 6 24.73 7.00 21.42
CA ILE A 6 23.68 7.92 21.00
C ILE A 6 24.00 8.58 19.65
N ASP A 7 25.24 9.03 19.43
CA ASP A 7 25.66 9.71 18.20
C ASP A 7 25.66 8.75 16.99
N GLU A 8 26.05 7.49 17.22
CA GLU A 8 25.99 6.43 16.22
C GLU A 8 24.54 6.16 15.79
N ILE A 9 23.61 6.03 16.75
CA ILE A 9 22.19 5.85 16.45
C ILE A 9 21.65 7.04 15.64
N VAL A 10 21.95 8.28 16.05
CA VAL A 10 21.47 9.49 15.36
C VAL A 10 21.98 9.55 13.92
N ARG A 11 23.23 9.14 13.68
CA ARG A 11 23.86 9.21 12.35
C ARG A 11 23.44 8.06 11.45
N ASP A 12 23.39 6.84 11.97
CA ASP A 12 23.44 5.63 11.14
C ASP A 12 22.19 4.74 11.24
N CYS A 13 21.21 5.08 12.08
CA CYS A 13 20.00 4.26 12.25
C CYS A 13 19.16 4.17 10.95
N LEU A 14 19.28 3.05 10.25
CA LEU A 14 18.52 2.76 9.04
C LEU A 14 17.00 2.71 9.30
N ALA A 15 16.55 2.22 10.45
CA ALA A 15 15.13 2.15 10.78
C ALA A 15 14.46 3.54 10.80
N VAL A 16 15.16 4.56 11.31
CA VAL A 16 14.65 5.95 11.29
C VAL A 16 14.60 6.48 9.86
N ARG A 17 15.66 6.24 9.07
CA ARG A 17 15.76 6.68 7.68
C ARG A 17 14.66 6.06 6.80
N VAL A 18 14.46 4.75 6.90
CA VAL A 18 13.40 4.03 6.18
C VAL A 18 12.01 4.52 6.58
N ARG A 19 11.74 4.72 7.88
CA ARG A 19 10.45 5.28 8.33
C ARG A 19 10.22 6.71 7.84
N LEU A 20 11.26 7.54 7.80
CA LEU A 20 11.16 8.91 7.30
C LEU A 20 10.84 8.92 5.80
N ILE A 21 11.58 8.14 5.01
CA ILE A 21 11.33 7.98 3.58
C ILE A 21 9.94 7.42 3.33
N GLY A 22 9.57 6.34 4.03
CA GLY A 22 8.25 5.72 3.91
C GLY A 22 7.11 6.70 4.19
N ARG A 23 7.19 7.47 5.29
CA ARG A 23 6.20 8.51 5.58
C ARG A 23 6.15 9.60 4.51
N ALA A 24 7.30 10.10 4.06
CA ALA A 24 7.35 11.13 3.03
C ALA A 24 6.72 10.65 1.72
N VAL A 25 7.05 9.44 1.27
CA VAL A 25 6.50 8.83 0.07
C VAL A 25 4.99 8.62 0.22
N THR A 26 4.52 8.00 1.31
CA THR A 26 3.08 7.79 1.55
C THR A 26 2.31 9.10 1.58
N SER A 27 2.84 10.15 2.21
CA SER A 27 2.19 11.47 2.26
C SER A 27 2.02 12.11 0.88
N LEU A 28 2.93 11.86 -0.07
CA LEU A 28 2.77 12.37 -1.44
C LEU A 28 1.53 11.75 -2.11
N TYR A 29 1.33 10.45 -1.94
CA TYR A 29 0.14 9.78 -2.49
C TYR A 29 -1.12 10.17 -1.72
N ASP A 30 -1.13 10.09 -0.40
CA ASP A 30 -2.32 10.43 0.39
C ASP A 30 -2.73 11.89 0.21
N GLY A 31 -1.77 12.81 0.07
CA GLY A 31 -2.04 14.21 -0.26
C GLY A 31 -2.67 14.39 -1.65
N ALA A 32 -2.15 13.71 -2.67
CA ALA A 32 -2.71 13.76 -4.02
C ALA A 32 -4.11 13.10 -4.11
N LEU A 33 -4.36 12.08 -3.29
CA LEU A 33 -5.60 11.30 -3.28
C LEU A 33 -6.68 11.87 -2.35
N ALA A 34 -6.36 12.87 -1.53
CA ALA A 34 -7.27 13.44 -0.55
C ALA A 34 -8.59 13.92 -1.17
N GLY A 35 -8.55 14.55 -2.35
CA GLY A 35 -9.74 15.00 -3.09
C GLY A 35 -10.65 13.86 -3.56
N HIS A 36 -10.13 12.64 -3.62
CA HIS A 36 -10.89 11.44 -4.02
C HIS A 36 -11.45 10.65 -2.82
N GLY A 37 -11.17 11.11 -1.60
CA GLY A 37 -11.62 10.48 -0.36
C GLY A 37 -10.97 9.11 -0.09
N VAL A 38 -9.81 8.82 -0.68
CA VAL A 38 -9.09 7.54 -0.54
C VAL A 38 -7.65 7.74 -0.10
N THR A 39 -7.10 6.71 0.54
CA THR A 39 -5.66 6.62 0.83
C THR A 39 -4.95 5.72 -0.18
N ILE A 40 -3.63 5.83 -0.26
CA ILE A 40 -2.81 4.94 -1.10
C ILE A 40 -2.94 3.48 -0.68
N ALA A 41 -3.09 3.21 0.63
CA ALA A 41 -3.29 1.86 1.13
C ALA A 41 -4.60 1.24 0.60
N GLN A 42 -5.67 2.03 0.52
CA GLN A 42 -6.96 1.59 -0.04
C GLN A 42 -6.85 1.34 -1.55
N VAL A 43 -6.18 2.24 -2.28
CA VAL A 43 -5.95 2.08 -3.74
C VAL A 43 -5.12 0.82 -4.01
N ASN A 44 -4.06 0.57 -3.24
CA ASN A 44 -3.22 -0.62 -3.37
C ASN A 44 -4.01 -1.92 -3.10
N LEU A 45 -4.91 -1.92 -2.12
CA LEU A 45 -5.79 -3.06 -1.86
C LEU A 45 -6.78 -3.32 -3.00
N LEU A 46 -7.40 -2.27 -3.56
CA LEU A 46 -8.29 -2.41 -4.71
C LEU A 46 -7.54 -2.93 -5.93
N ALA A 47 -6.34 -2.40 -6.20
CA ALA A 47 -5.50 -2.85 -7.30
C ALA A 47 -5.04 -4.31 -7.12
N ALA A 48 -4.59 -4.68 -5.92
CA ALA A 48 -4.19 -6.06 -5.60
C ALA A 48 -5.36 -7.03 -5.76
N LEU A 49 -6.56 -6.67 -5.29
CA LEU A 49 -7.74 -7.50 -5.45
C LEU A 49 -8.18 -7.60 -6.92
N GLY A 50 -8.11 -6.51 -7.68
CA GLY A 50 -8.40 -6.51 -9.11
C GLY A 50 -7.46 -7.42 -9.91
N LYS A 51 -6.18 -7.49 -9.51
CA LYS A 51 -5.18 -8.38 -10.11
C LYS A 51 -5.35 -9.84 -9.67
N ALA A 52 -5.56 -10.09 -8.38
CA ALA A 52 -5.68 -11.44 -7.83
C ALA A 52 -7.02 -12.12 -8.17
N GLY A 53 -8.05 -11.34 -8.50
CA GLY A 53 -9.43 -11.82 -8.62
C GLY A 53 -10.05 -12.13 -7.26
N PRO A 54 -11.25 -12.77 -7.24
CA PRO A 54 -11.89 -13.19 -6.00
C PRO A 54 -10.94 -14.01 -5.11
N CYS A 55 -10.76 -13.57 -3.87
CA CYS A 55 -9.86 -14.26 -2.95
C CYS A 55 -10.20 -14.03 -1.47
N PRO A 56 -9.65 -14.83 -0.55
CA PRO A 56 -9.75 -14.54 0.88
C PRO A 56 -9.02 -13.24 1.25
N PRO A 57 -9.51 -12.49 2.26
CA PRO A 57 -8.81 -11.30 2.75
C PRO A 57 -7.35 -11.55 3.14
N SER A 58 -7.02 -12.73 3.68
CA SER A 58 -5.65 -13.08 4.07
C SER A 58 -4.66 -13.02 2.91
N ARG A 59 -5.09 -13.37 1.68
CA ARG A 59 -4.24 -13.30 0.48
C ARG A 59 -3.79 -11.87 0.20
N LEU A 60 -4.64 -10.87 0.45
CA LEU A 60 -4.25 -9.46 0.32
C LEU A 60 -3.20 -9.06 1.36
N GLY A 61 -3.25 -9.65 2.56
CA GLY A 61 -2.23 -9.49 3.58
C GLY A 61 -0.88 -10.03 3.14
N ASP A 62 -0.87 -11.23 2.54
CA ASP A 62 0.34 -11.87 2.04
C ASP A 62 0.96 -11.06 0.87
N VAL A 63 0.14 -10.61 -0.08
CA VAL A 63 0.59 -9.83 -1.25
C VAL A 63 1.15 -8.47 -0.85
N LEU A 64 0.48 -7.76 0.07
CA LEU A 64 0.88 -6.41 0.48
C LEU A 64 1.78 -6.40 1.72
N GLN A 65 2.15 -7.56 2.25
CA GLN A 65 2.91 -7.71 3.49
C GLN A 65 2.27 -6.91 4.65
N LEU A 66 0.95 -7.03 4.78
CA LEU A 66 0.15 -6.31 5.78
C LEU A 66 -0.29 -7.23 6.92
N GLU A 67 -0.18 -6.70 8.14
CA GLU A 67 -0.75 -7.33 9.33
C GLU A 67 -2.26 -7.56 9.19
N ARG A 68 -2.74 -8.68 9.75
CA ARG A 68 -4.14 -9.11 9.65
C ARG A 68 -5.13 -8.02 10.09
N SER A 69 -4.83 -7.29 11.16
CA SER A 69 -5.68 -6.22 11.67
C SER A 69 -5.81 -5.05 10.69
N THR A 70 -4.73 -4.72 9.97
CA THR A 70 -4.71 -3.69 8.93
C THR A 70 -5.53 -4.11 7.73
N VAL A 71 -5.43 -5.37 7.31
CA VAL A 71 -6.24 -5.93 6.22
C VAL A 71 -7.72 -5.88 6.58
N SER A 72 -8.12 -6.44 7.73
CA SER A 72 -9.52 -6.48 8.15
C SER A 72 -10.15 -5.10 8.25
N ARG A 73 -9.43 -4.12 8.82
CA ARG A 73 -9.92 -2.74 8.90
C ARG A 73 -10.15 -2.14 7.52
N ASN A 74 -9.22 -2.30 6.58
CA ASN A 74 -9.39 -1.77 5.24
C ASN A 74 -10.50 -2.49 4.47
N VAL A 75 -10.58 -3.82 4.54
CA VAL A 75 -11.64 -4.62 3.90
C VAL A 75 -13.02 -4.13 4.35
N ASN A 76 -13.22 -3.94 5.66
CA ASN A 76 -14.49 -3.41 6.18
C ASN A 76 -14.82 -2.01 5.63
N LEU A 77 -13.82 -1.11 5.52
CA LEU A 77 -14.02 0.22 4.95
C LEU A 77 -14.38 0.15 3.46
N LEU A 78 -13.73 -0.73 2.69
CA LEU A 78 -13.99 -0.90 1.26
C LEU A 78 -15.36 -1.54 0.99
N LEU A 79 -15.79 -2.48 1.83
CA LEU A 79 -17.14 -3.08 1.79
C LEU A 79 -18.21 -2.02 2.04
N ASN A 80 -18.04 -1.21 3.10
CA ASN A 80 -19.00 -0.16 3.45
C ASN A 80 -19.12 0.90 2.34
N ARG A 81 -18.09 1.08 1.51
CA ARG A 81 -18.09 1.98 0.36
C ARG A 81 -18.60 1.33 -0.93
N GLY A 82 -18.90 0.03 -0.91
CA GLY A 82 -19.33 -0.74 -2.08
C GLY A 82 -18.25 -0.92 -3.14
N TRP A 83 -16.97 -0.72 -2.80
CA TRP A 83 -15.84 -0.89 -3.73
C TRP A 83 -15.38 -2.34 -3.82
N ILE A 84 -15.66 -3.13 -2.80
CA ILE A 84 -15.53 -4.59 -2.83
C ILE A 84 -16.84 -5.20 -2.31
N GLU A 85 -17.05 -6.47 -2.62
CA GLU A 85 -18.18 -7.25 -2.12
C GLU A 85 -17.70 -8.56 -1.48
N ALA A 86 -18.46 -9.09 -0.53
CA ALA A 86 -18.21 -10.41 0.03
C ALA A 86 -18.99 -11.44 -0.79
N LEU A 87 -18.28 -12.37 -1.43
CA LEU A 87 -18.90 -13.45 -2.19
C LEU A 87 -19.35 -14.60 -1.28
N SER A 88 -18.65 -14.80 -0.17
CA SER A 88 -19.01 -15.80 0.83
C SER A 88 -18.53 -15.42 2.24
N SER A 89 -19.27 -15.88 3.24
CA SER A 89 -18.95 -15.72 4.66
C SER A 89 -19.38 -16.95 5.46
N ASP A 90 -18.71 -17.19 6.58
CA ASP A 90 -19.06 -18.24 7.55
C ASP A 90 -19.07 -17.68 8.99
N ALA A 91 -19.21 -18.56 9.99
CA ALA A 91 -19.20 -18.19 11.40
C ALA A 91 -17.87 -17.52 11.86
N LYS A 92 -16.79 -17.65 11.08
CA LYS A 92 -15.47 -17.05 11.34
C LYS A 92 -15.25 -15.76 10.54
N GLY A 93 -16.20 -15.35 9.70
CA GLY A 93 -16.18 -14.10 8.95
C GLY A 93 -16.13 -14.29 7.44
N ILE A 94 -15.62 -13.28 6.74
CA ILE A 94 -15.60 -13.26 5.27
C ILE A 94 -14.56 -14.25 4.74
N ARG A 95 -15.00 -15.12 3.83
CA ARG A 95 -14.16 -16.16 3.22
C ARG A 95 -13.61 -15.75 1.87
N GLU A 96 -14.38 -14.96 1.14
CA GLU A 96 -14.01 -14.51 -0.20
C GLU A 96 -14.56 -13.11 -0.46
N ILE A 97 -13.71 -12.25 -1.00
CA ILE A 97 -14.05 -10.90 -1.44
C ILE A 97 -13.72 -10.73 -2.92
N ALA A 98 -14.44 -9.85 -3.59
CA ALA A 98 -14.19 -9.49 -4.99
C ALA A 98 -14.27 -7.98 -5.20
N LEU A 99 -13.54 -7.49 -6.20
CA LEU A 99 -13.59 -6.10 -6.62
C LEU A 99 -14.89 -5.83 -7.38
N THR A 100 -15.64 -4.81 -6.98
CA THR A 100 -16.87 -4.43 -7.70
C THR A 100 -16.54 -3.54 -8.90
N ARG A 101 -17.52 -3.33 -9.79
CA ARG A 101 -17.41 -2.32 -10.86
C ARG A 101 -17.17 -0.90 -10.30
N ALA A 102 -17.76 -0.57 -9.14
CA ALA A 102 -17.53 0.71 -8.47
C ALA A 102 -16.10 0.81 -7.93
N GLY A 103 -15.53 -0.28 -7.41
CA GLY A 103 -14.13 -0.37 -7.01
C GLY A 103 -13.18 -0.15 -8.19
N GLN A 104 -13.43 -0.82 -9.33
CA GLN A 104 -12.65 -0.60 -10.55
C GLN A 104 -12.72 0.86 -11.00
N ALA A 105 -13.91 1.44 -11.07
CA ALA A 105 -14.10 2.84 -11.45
C ALA A 105 -13.39 3.81 -10.48
N LYS A 106 -13.32 3.47 -9.19
CA LYS A 106 -12.59 4.24 -8.19
C LYS A 106 -11.08 4.20 -8.42
N VAL A 107 -10.51 3.05 -8.80
CA VAL A 107 -9.08 2.97 -9.17
C VAL A 107 -8.81 3.84 -10.39
N GLU A 108 -9.63 3.74 -11.44
CA GLU A 108 -9.46 4.55 -12.64
C GLU A 108 -9.59 6.06 -12.35
N SER A 109 -10.52 6.45 -11.47
CA SER A 109 -10.77 7.86 -11.18
C SER A 109 -9.57 8.56 -10.54
N VAL A 110 -8.68 7.84 -9.86
CA VAL A 110 -7.53 8.41 -9.15
C VAL A 110 -6.22 8.37 -9.94
N MET A 111 -6.21 7.73 -11.11
CA MET A 111 -4.99 7.50 -11.87
C MET A 111 -4.24 8.79 -12.26
N PRO A 112 -4.87 9.91 -12.63
CA PRO A 112 -4.16 11.14 -12.93
C PRO A 112 -3.32 11.65 -11.74
N GLU A 113 -3.94 11.75 -10.57
CA GLU A 113 -3.31 12.22 -9.33
C GLU A 113 -2.30 11.21 -8.78
N TRP A 114 -2.61 9.92 -8.88
CA TRP A 114 -1.67 8.86 -8.54
C TRP A 114 -0.40 8.94 -9.40
N ARG A 115 -0.53 9.17 -10.71
CA ARG A 115 0.63 9.32 -11.61
C ARG A 115 1.45 10.55 -11.27
N GLU A 116 0.83 11.64 -10.82
CA GLU A 116 1.57 12.82 -10.34
C GLU A 116 2.31 12.53 -9.04
N ALA A 117 1.66 11.89 -8.06
CA ALA A 117 2.31 11.45 -6.82
C ALA A 117 3.47 10.48 -7.11
N GLN A 118 3.31 9.56 -8.06
CA GLN A 118 4.35 8.65 -8.52
C GLN A 118 5.56 9.41 -9.09
N ARG A 119 5.34 10.45 -9.88
CA ARG A 119 6.42 11.32 -10.38
C ARG A 119 7.09 12.10 -9.25
N GLN A 120 6.34 12.62 -8.29
CA GLN A 120 6.88 13.33 -7.12
C GLN A 120 7.72 12.40 -6.24
N ALA A 121 7.25 11.19 -5.97
CA ALA A 121 7.98 10.18 -5.20
C ALA A 121 9.27 9.77 -5.94
N ALA A 122 9.20 9.57 -7.25
CA ALA A 122 10.39 9.27 -8.06
C ALA A 122 11.41 10.42 -8.03
N ARG A 123 10.96 11.68 -8.08
CA ARG A 123 11.85 12.86 -7.92
C ARG A 123 12.48 12.92 -6.53
N LEU A 124 11.71 12.64 -5.47
CA LEU A 124 12.20 12.62 -4.09
C LEU A 124 13.29 11.55 -3.89
N LEU A 125 13.09 10.36 -4.46
CA LEU A 125 14.01 9.23 -4.31
C LEU A 125 15.22 9.31 -5.26
N GLY A 126 15.07 9.99 -6.39
CA GLY A 126 16.04 9.92 -7.49
C GLY A 126 16.08 8.54 -8.16
N THR A 127 16.79 8.45 -9.28
CA THR A 127 16.87 7.19 -10.06
C THR A 127 17.46 6.04 -9.27
N THR A 128 18.56 6.29 -8.53
CA THR A 128 19.19 5.30 -7.66
C THR A 128 18.26 4.83 -6.55
N GLY A 129 17.53 5.76 -5.90
CA GLY A 129 16.60 5.42 -4.83
C GLY A 129 15.40 4.61 -5.32
N VAL A 130 14.84 4.96 -6.48
CA VAL A 130 13.76 4.18 -7.11
C VAL A 130 14.23 2.76 -7.41
N GLY A 131 15.40 2.60 -8.05
CA GLY A 131 15.96 1.28 -8.35
C GLY A 131 16.23 0.46 -7.09
N ALA A 132 16.78 1.09 -6.04
CA ALA A 132 17.03 0.43 -4.76
C ALA A 132 15.73 -0.05 -4.09
N VAL A 133 14.70 0.80 -4.03
CA VAL A 133 13.40 0.43 -3.43
C VAL A 133 12.76 -0.73 -4.20
N GLN A 134 12.74 -0.67 -5.53
CA GLN A 134 12.17 -1.73 -6.36
C GLN A 134 12.94 -3.05 -6.21
N GLY A 135 14.27 -3.00 -6.25
CA GLY A 135 15.12 -4.19 -6.09
C GLY A 135 15.00 -4.83 -4.71
N ILE A 136 15.06 -4.02 -3.65
CA ILE A 136 14.92 -4.50 -2.26
C ILE A 136 13.53 -5.08 -2.04
N ALA A 137 12.46 -4.38 -2.45
CA ALA A 137 11.09 -4.85 -2.29
C ALA A 137 10.82 -6.14 -3.10
N GLY A 138 11.37 -6.25 -4.31
CA GLY A 138 11.30 -7.47 -5.11
C GLY A 138 11.93 -8.67 -4.40
N GLY A 139 13.07 -8.46 -3.72
CA GLY A 139 13.70 -9.49 -2.87
C GLY A 139 12.93 -9.86 -1.61
N MET A 140 11.98 -9.02 -1.17
CA MET A 140 11.11 -9.26 -0.01
C MET A 140 9.79 -9.95 -0.37
N GLY A 141 9.60 -10.34 -1.63
CA GLY A 141 8.40 -11.05 -2.09
C GLY A 141 7.25 -10.15 -2.54
N TYR A 142 7.48 -8.84 -2.70
CA TYR A 142 6.51 -7.99 -3.41
C TYR A 142 6.60 -8.29 -4.92
N ALA A 143 5.70 -9.13 -5.40
CA ALA A 143 5.55 -9.47 -6.81
C ALA A 143 4.34 -8.74 -7.39
N PRO A 144 4.52 -7.65 -8.17
CA PRO A 144 3.41 -6.90 -8.78
C PRO A 144 2.60 -7.72 -9.80
N ASP A 145 3.09 -8.92 -10.17
CA ASP A 145 2.47 -9.83 -11.13
C ASP A 145 1.94 -11.15 -10.54
N ALA A 146 2.02 -11.37 -9.22
CA ALA A 146 1.56 -12.60 -8.54
C ALA A 146 0.07 -12.61 -8.15
#